data_AF-A0AA38NZH6-F1
#
_entry.id   AF-A0AA38NZH6-F1
#
_cell.length_a   1.000
_cell.length_b   1.000
_cell.length_c   1.000
_cell.angle_alpha   90.00
_cell.angle_beta   90.00
_cell.angle_gamma   90.00
#
_symmetry.space_group_name_H-M   'P 1'
#
loop_
_entity.id
_entity.type
_entity.pdbx_description
1 polymer ?
#
loop_
_entity_poly.entity_id
_entity_poly.type
_entity_poly.pdbx_seq_one_letter_code
_entity_poly.pdbx_strand_id
1 'polypeptide(L)'
;MHILENIIPMLVDHWTGSFKGLDAGNEDYELESSVWSAIGQGCVESSAKIPSSFGCRIPNIETERHFFKAETWLLFATIVGPVLLRRRFKRQKYYDHFILLVKLIYKCLQFRLTHDEIDDIEQGFAQWVTEYERLYYQYQGERLCACTLPVHALLHIAKDIRAAGPVWCYWAFVMERFCGSLLRTVKNRKYPFTSLAHRVRDIAQLNQIKLLYGLSDMLNLSDDHLDNRSGFKFPEYPNIVMSPPQSTLVLDNSVQKKIVTYLTQNHSLAPSTAKDLVSKHVRIWGKLRIADGGDTVHSSLVSARYDALSRDRTAVKRTAIDHFVELSVNSRTVIMAIFEPFRITAEDALDHPYTNHTFLAPFAIDVNSIECVVARIYHQHNEVGLIDRAQLMDLGFARGIAEED
;
A
#
# COMPACT_ATOMS: atom_id res chain seq x y z
N MET A 1 -18.94 -8.75 2.76
CA MET A 1 -18.01 -7.84 3.48
C MET A 1 -18.24 -7.92 4.99
N HIS A 2 -19.40 -7.49 5.51
CA HIS A 2 -19.65 -7.49 6.96
C HIS A 2 -19.59 -8.87 7.62
N ILE A 3 -19.86 -9.96 6.88
CA ILE A 3 -19.71 -11.32 7.44
C ILE A 3 -18.25 -11.59 7.83
N LEU A 4 -17.29 -11.38 6.92
CA LEU A 4 -15.87 -11.62 7.19
C LEU A 4 -15.28 -10.63 8.19
N GLU A 5 -15.73 -9.38 8.15
CA GLU A 5 -15.41 -8.36 9.15
C GLU A 5 -15.83 -8.75 10.57
N ASN A 6 -16.84 -9.62 10.72
CA ASN A 6 -17.27 -10.10 12.04
C ASN A 6 -16.69 -11.48 12.39
N ILE A 7 -16.50 -12.37 11.42
CA ILE A 7 -15.99 -13.73 11.64
C ILE A 7 -14.53 -13.75 12.08
N ILE A 8 -13.66 -13.00 11.39
CA ILE A 8 -12.22 -13.03 11.71
C ILE A 8 -11.94 -12.45 13.10
N PRO A 9 -12.51 -11.28 13.49
CA PRO A 9 -12.35 -10.77 14.84
C PRO A 9 -12.92 -11.71 15.90
N MET A 10 -14.06 -12.34 15.61
CA MET A 10 -14.66 -13.33 16.52
C MET A 10 -13.73 -14.51 16.77
N LEU A 11 -13.07 -15.05 15.73
CA LEU A 11 -12.09 -16.11 15.89
C LEU A 11 -10.88 -15.65 16.71
N VAL A 12 -10.41 -14.43 16.46
CA VAL A 12 -9.34 -13.82 17.27
C VAL A 12 -9.75 -13.71 18.74
N ASP A 13 -10.98 -13.27 19.03
CA ASP A 13 -11.48 -13.20 20.40
C ASP A 13 -11.51 -14.56 21.09
N HIS A 14 -11.81 -15.64 20.34
CA HIS A 14 -11.69 -17.00 20.88
C HIS A 14 -10.24 -17.34 21.18
N TRP A 15 -9.32 -17.07 20.26
CA TRP A 15 -7.90 -17.41 20.43
C TRP A 15 -7.20 -16.59 21.53
N THR A 16 -7.71 -15.41 21.86
CA THR A 16 -7.16 -14.55 22.94
C THR A 16 -7.97 -14.63 24.24
N GLY A 17 -8.92 -15.56 24.36
CA GLY A 17 -9.76 -15.72 25.56
C GLY A 17 -10.63 -14.50 25.88
N SER A 18 -10.87 -13.63 24.89
CA SER A 18 -11.61 -12.37 25.04
C SER A 18 -13.08 -12.48 24.60
N PHE A 19 -13.50 -13.65 24.12
CA PHE A 19 -14.83 -13.83 23.55
C PHE A 19 -15.91 -13.99 24.62
N LYS A 20 -16.65 -12.91 24.88
CA LYS A 20 -17.89 -12.90 25.71
C LYS A 20 -17.75 -13.57 27.10
N GLY A 21 -16.55 -13.60 27.67
CA GLY A 21 -16.26 -14.25 28.96
C GLY A 21 -16.29 -15.78 28.93
N LEU A 22 -16.26 -16.39 27.74
CA LEU A 22 -16.09 -17.84 27.59
C LEU A 22 -14.62 -18.22 27.71
N ASP A 23 -14.36 -19.34 28.37
CA ASP A 23 -13.08 -20.04 28.37
C ASP A 23 -12.95 -21.01 27.19
N ALA A 24 -11.82 -21.69 27.07
CA ALA A 24 -11.61 -22.75 26.10
C ALA A 24 -12.47 -24.02 26.31
N GLY A 25 -13.15 -24.16 27.45
CA GLY A 25 -13.98 -25.32 27.79
C GLY A 25 -13.18 -26.63 27.77
N ASN A 26 -13.65 -27.61 26.98
CA ASN A 26 -12.96 -28.89 26.77
C ASN A 26 -11.87 -28.85 25.68
N GLU A 27 -11.59 -27.66 25.13
CA GLU A 27 -10.65 -27.44 24.04
C GLU A 27 -9.47 -26.56 24.49
N ASP A 28 -8.45 -26.44 23.63
CA ASP A 28 -7.18 -25.76 23.89
C ASP A 28 -6.84 -24.78 22.75
N TYR A 29 -7.83 -24.00 22.28
CA TYR A 29 -7.66 -23.08 21.15
C TYR A 29 -7.03 -21.73 21.51
N GLU A 30 -6.89 -21.43 22.80
CA GLU A 30 -6.28 -20.18 23.27
C GLU A 30 -4.77 -20.18 23.02
N LEU A 31 -4.28 -19.06 22.48
CA LEU A 31 -2.87 -18.79 22.27
C LEU A 31 -2.27 -18.15 23.52
N GLU A 32 -1.03 -18.51 23.82
CA GLU A 32 -0.29 -17.85 24.89
C GLU A 32 -0.06 -16.37 24.54
N SER A 33 -0.12 -15.48 25.53
CA SER A 33 0.07 -14.03 25.32
C SER A 33 1.41 -13.70 24.65
N SER A 34 2.48 -14.43 24.99
CA SER A 34 3.80 -14.26 24.35
C SER A 34 3.76 -14.58 22.84
N VAL A 35 3.02 -15.63 22.45
CA VAL A 35 2.82 -16.04 21.07
C VAL A 35 1.96 -15.03 20.32
N TRP A 36 0.89 -14.53 20.96
CA TRP A 36 0.03 -13.52 20.36
C TRP A 36 0.77 -12.20 20.12
N SER A 37 1.61 -11.78 21.07
CA SER A 37 2.44 -10.59 20.91
C SER A 37 3.45 -10.72 19.76
N ALA A 38 4.07 -11.90 19.62
CA ALA A 38 4.93 -12.21 18.48
C ALA A 38 4.18 -12.17 17.13
N ILE A 39 2.91 -12.60 17.10
CA ILE A 39 2.05 -12.47 15.91
C ILE A 39 1.78 -10.99 15.60
N GLY A 40 1.47 -10.18 16.61
CA GLY A 40 1.27 -8.74 16.46
C GLY A 40 2.48 -8.02 15.88
N GLN A 41 3.67 -8.33 16.38
CA GLN A 41 4.93 -7.83 15.84
C GLN A 41 5.15 -8.32 14.40
N GLY A 42 4.90 -9.60 14.14
CA GLY A 42 5.00 -10.20 12.80
C GLY A 42 4.07 -9.53 11.77
N CYS A 43 2.88 -9.06 12.16
CA CYS A 43 1.98 -8.29 11.28
C CYS A 43 2.65 -6.99 10.80
N VAL A 44 3.28 -6.25 11.71
CA VAL A 44 3.94 -4.98 11.40
C VAL A 44 5.14 -5.17 10.47
N GLU A 45 5.96 -6.18 10.76
CA GLU A 45 7.16 -6.53 9.98
C GLU A 45 6.81 -7.04 8.59
N SER A 46 5.79 -7.90 8.49
CA SER A 46 5.34 -8.44 7.20
C SER A 46 4.75 -7.34 6.32
N SER A 47 4.00 -6.41 6.92
CA SER A 47 3.37 -5.31 6.17
C SER A 47 4.36 -4.33 5.55
N ALA A 48 5.59 -4.25 6.07
CA ALA A 48 6.65 -3.46 5.45
C ALA A 48 7.17 -4.10 4.14
N LYS A 49 6.91 -5.40 3.92
CA LYS A 49 7.39 -6.18 2.78
C LYS A 49 6.30 -6.46 1.74
N ILE A 50 5.03 -6.24 2.08
CA ILE A 50 3.90 -6.44 1.18
C ILE A 50 3.76 -5.18 0.30
N PRO A 51 3.82 -5.30 -1.04
CA PRO A 51 3.64 -4.15 -1.93
C PRO A 51 2.26 -3.52 -1.74
N SER A 52 2.18 -2.20 -1.89
CA SER A 52 0.92 -1.45 -1.74
C SER A 52 -0.18 -1.88 -2.71
N SER A 53 0.16 -2.51 -3.84
CA SER A 53 -0.78 -3.11 -4.78
C SER A 53 -1.62 -4.23 -4.17
N PHE A 54 -1.12 -4.90 -3.13
CA PHE A 54 -1.83 -5.98 -2.43
C PHE A 54 -2.73 -5.47 -1.30
N GLY A 55 -2.69 -4.18 -0.97
CA GLY A 55 -3.61 -3.56 -0.01
C GLY A 55 -2.91 -2.66 1.01
N CYS A 56 -3.66 -2.29 2.06
CA CYS A 56 -3.16 -1.44 3.13
C CYS A 56 -2.19 -2.16 4.07
N ARG A 57 -1.34 -1.37 4.74
CA ARG A 57 -0.46 -1.85 5.82
C ARG A 57 -1.30 -2.45 6.95
N ILE A 58 -0.92 -3.62 7.45
CA ILE A 58 -1.59 -4.26 8.59
C ILE A 58 -0.91 -3.76 9.88
N PRO A 59 -1.65 -3.09 10.78
CA PRO A 59 -1.13 -2.64 12.07
C PRO A 59 -0.94 -3.81 13.04
N ASN A 60 -0.39 -3.55 14.21
CA ASN A 60 -0.21 -4.59 15.21
C ASN A 60 -1.60 -5.10 15.69
N ILE A 61 -1.88 -6.40 15.50
CA ILE A 61 -3.19 -6.98 15.81
C ILE A 61 -3.50 -7.04 17.32
N GLU A 62 -2.46 -7.01 18.17
CA GLU A 62 -2.61 -7.01 19.63
C GLU A 62 -2.87 -5.60 20.16
N THR A 63 -2.01 -4.64 19.81
CA THR A 63 -2.03 -3.28 20.41
C THR A 63 -2.86 -2.27 19.62
N GLU A 64 -2.99 -2.46 18.31
CA GLU A 64 -3.56 -1.49 17.36
C GLU A 64 -4.82 -2.03 16.67
N ARG A 65 -5.48 -3.04 17.26
CA ARG A 65 -6.67 -3.69 16.71
C ARG A 65 -7.80 -2.73 16.31
N HIS A 66 -7.93 -1.60 17.02
CA HIS A 66 -8.94 -0.56 16.74
C HIS A 66 -8.75 0.14 15.38
N PHE A 67 -7.57 0.02 14.76
CA PHE A 67 -7.34 0.50 13.39
C PHE A 67 -7.75 -0.51 12.31
N PHE A 68 -8.02 -1.77 12.66
CA PHE A 68 -8.42 -2.78 11.69
C PHE A 68 -9.82 -2.48 11.16
N LYS A 69 -9.93 -2.40 9.83
CA LYS A 69 -11.20 -2.32 9.09
C LYS A 69 -11.44 -3.62 8.33
N ALA A 70 -12.59 -3.76 7.68
CA ALA A 70 -12.91 -4.93 6.86
C ALA A 70 -11.78 -5.34 5.89
N GLU A 71 -11.14 -4.38 5.22
CA GLU A 71 -9.99 -4.63 4.34
C GLU A 71 -8.79 -5.22 5.10
N THR A 72 -8.40 -4.62 6.22
CA THR A 72 -7.28 -5.06 7.04
C THR A 72 -7.51 -6.47 7.61
N TRP A 73 -8.73 -6.77 8.06
CA TRP A 73 -9.11 -8.10 8.52
C TRP A 73 -9.04 -9.15 7.41
N LEU A 74 -9.47 -8.80 6.20
CA LEU A 74 -9.39 -9.68 5.05
C LEU A 74 -7.93 -9.96 4.66
N LEU A 75 -7.08 -8.94 4.62
CA LEU A 75 -5.65 -9.09 4.33
C LEU A 75 -4.92 -9.89 5.40
N PHE A 76 -5.23 -9.64 6.67
CA PHE A 76 -4.75 -10.48 7.76
C PHE A 76 -5.18 -11.93 7.56
N ALA A 77 -6.46 -12.21 7.31
CA ALA A 77 -6.93 -13.58 7.19
C ALA A 77 -6.35 -14.31 5.96
N THR A 78 -6.18 -13.63 4.83
CA THR A 78 -5.84 -14.27 3.55
C THR A 78 -4.33 -14.34 3.28
N ILE A 79 -3.56 -13.35 3.72
CA ILE A 79 -2.13 -13.22 3.40
C ILE A 79 -1.27 -13.54 4.62
N VAL A 80 -1.46 -12.80 5.71
CA VAL A 80 -0.53 -12.82 6.85
C VAL A 80 -0.82 -13.95 7.84
N GLY A 81 -2.09 -14.14 8.19
CA GLY A 81 -2.60 -15.11 9.15
C GLY A 81 -2.18 -16.55 8.85
N PRO A 82 -2.30 -17.07 7.61
CA PRO A 82 -1.89 -18.43 7.28
C PRO A 82 -0.42 -18.71 7.59
N VAL A 83 0.43 -17.69 7.48
CA VAL A 83 1.87 -17.79 7.77
C VAL A 83 2.13 -17.62 9.26
N LEU A 84 1.61 -16.55 9.86
CA LEU A 84 1.92 -16.22 11.26
C LEU A 84 1.31 -17.20 12.27
N LEU A 85 0.12 -17.75 11.99
CA LEU A 85 -0.57 -18.70 12.86
C LEU A 85 -0.08 -20.15 12.70
N ARG A 86 0.79 -20.42 11.71
CA ARG A 86 1.27 -21.77 11.42
C ARG A 86 2.07 -22.31 12.60
N ARG A 87 1.67 -23.49 13.11
CA ARG A 87 2.29 -24.16 14.28
C ARG A 87 2.29 -23.32 15.56
N ARG A 88 1.36 -22.38 15.71
CA ARG A 88 1.21 -21.55 16.92
C ARG A 88 0.21 -22.10 17.93
N PHE A 89 -0.80 -22.83 17.45
CA PHE A 89 -1.77 -23.48 18.31
C PHE A 89 -1.20 -24.75 18.95
N LYS A 90 -1.65 -25.06 20.17
CA LYS A 90 -1.29 -26.31 20.88
C LYS A 90 -1.70 -27.56 20.10
N ARG A 91 -2.87 -27.50 19.43
CA ARG A 91 -3.38 -28.56 18.57
C ARG A 91 -3.58 -28.03 17.15
N GLN A 92 -3.15 -28.80 16.16
CA GLN A 92 -3.17 -28.42 14.75
C GLN A 92 -4.59 -28.16 14.20
N LYS A 93 -5.61 -28.82 14.76
CA LYS A 93 -7.00 -28.73 14.29
C LYS A 93 -7.58 -27.32 14.24
N TYR A 94 -7.17 -26.40 15.12
CA TYR A 94 -7.67 -25.01 15.11
C TYR A 94 -7.07 -24.22 13.94
N TYR A 95 -5.79 -24.47 13.62
CA TYR A 95 -5.16 -23.91 12.44
C TYR A 95 -5.80 -24.47 11.17
N ASP A 96 -6.04 -25.78 11.10
CA ASP A 96 -6.64 -26.39 9.92
C ASP A 96 -8.07 -25.86 9.69
N HIS A 97 -8.83 -25.65 10.77
CA HIS A 97 -10.14 -25.01 10.73
C HIS A 97 -10.07 -23.57 10.21
N PHE A 98 -9.10 -22.77 10.66
CA PHE A 98 -8.85 -21.43 10.12
C PHE A 98 -8.45 -21.47 8.64
N ILE A 99 -7.55 -22.37 8.24
CA ILE A 99 -7.12 -22.50 6.85
C ILE A 99 -8.27 -22.95 5.94
N LEU A 100 -9.18 -23.80 6.42
CA LEU A 100 -10.39 -24.15 5.68
C LEU A 100 -11.23 -22.90 5.37
N LEU A 101 -11.42 -22.00 6.36
CA LEU A 101 -12.08 -20.71 6.12
C LEU A 101 -11.36 -19.89 5.05
N VAL A 102 -10.03 -19.78 5.15
CA VAL A 102 -9.23 -19.00 4.19
C VAL A 102 -9.36 -19.54 2.77
N LYS A 103 -9.37 -20.86 2.59
CA LYS A 103 -9.60 -21.50 1.28
C LYS A 103 -10.99 -21.17 0.72
N LEU A 104 -12.01 -21.19 1.56
CA LEU A 104 -13.38 -20.83 1.16
C LEU A 104 -13.50 -19.35 0.79
N ILE A 105 -12.83 -18.46 1.53
CA ILE A 105 -12.74 -17.04 1.20
C ILE A 105 -12.10 -16.86 -0.18
N TYR A 106 -10.97 -17.53 -0.46
CA TYR A 106 -10.33 -17.44 -1.77
C TYR A 106 -11.22 -17.91 -2.91
N LYS A 107 -11.96 -19.02 -2.74
CA LYS A 107 -12.97 -19.46 -3.71
C LYS A 107 -14.03 -18.37 -3.93
N CYS A 108 -14.57 -17.78 -2.86
CA CYS A 108 -15.58 -16.72 -2.96
C CYS A 108 -15.09 -15.44 -3.65
N LEU A 109 -13.78 -15.17 -3.64
CA LEU A 109 -13.16 -13.99 -4.24
C LEU A 109 -12.83 -14.16 -5.74
N GLN A 110 -13.06 -15.34 -6.32
CA GLN A 110 -12.83 -15.56 -7.75
C GLN A 110 -13.75 -14.68 -8.61
N PHE A 111 -13.21 -14.18 -9.74
CA PHE A 111 -14.00 -13.36 -10.68
C PHE A 111 -15.07 -14.16 -11.41
N ARG A 112 -14.85 -15.46 -11.60
CA ARG A 112 -15.74 -16.40 -12.27
C ARG A 112 -15.83 -17.65 -11.41
N LEU A 113 -17.05 -18.17 -11.29
CA LEU A 113 -17.38 -19.36 -10.51
C LEU A 113 -18.26 -20.26 -11.37
N THR A 114 -17.94 -21.54 -11.43
CA THR A 114 -18.78 -22.58 -12.00
C THR A 114 -19.84 -23.04 -10.99
N HIS A 115 -20.88 -23.73 -11.45
CA HIS A 115 -21.92 -24.25 -10.55
C HIS A 115 -21.35 -25.29 -9.56
N ASP A 116 -20.46 -26.16 -10.04
CA ASP A 116 -19.77 -27.15 -9.20
C ASP A 116 -18.90 -26.48 -8.11
N GLU A 117 -18.20 -25.39 -8.45
CA GLU A 117 -17.45 -24.61 -7.45
C GLU A 117 -18.35 -23.93 -6.41
N ILE A 118 -19.58 -23.55 -6.79
CA ILE A 118 -20.55 -22.99 -5.86
C ILE A 118 -21.09 -24.08 -4.93
N ASP A 119 -21.31 -25.29 -5.44
CA ASP A 119 -21.72 -26.46 -4.64
C ASP A 119 -20.61 -26.84 -3.64
N ASP A 120 -19.33 -26.80 -4.06
CA ASP A 120 -18.16 -26.95 -3.18
C ASP A 120 -18.14 -25.90 -2.06
N ILE A 121 -18.45 -24.64 -2.38
CA ILE A 121 -18.50 -23.54 -1.40
C ILE A 121 -19.60 -23.80 -0.37
N GLU A 122 -20.78 -24.25 -0.81
CA GLU A 122 -21.91 -24.58 0.07
C GLU A 122 -21.53 -25.68 1.06
N GLN A 123 -21.02 -26.80 0.55
CA GLN A 123 -20.58 -27.93 1.37
C GLN A 123 -19.44 -27.54 2.30
N GLY A 124 -18.48 -26.76 1.80
CA GLY A 124 -17.34 -26.29 2.57
C GLY A 124 -17.73 -25.39 3.74
N PHE A 125 -18.65 -24.44 3.54
CA PHE A 125 -19.15 -23.62 4.65
C PHE A 125 -19.98 -24.42 5.64
N ALA A 126 -20.81 -25.36 5.18
CA ALA A 126 -21.54 -26.27 6.07
C ALA A 126 -20.57 -27.07 6.96
N GLN A 127 -19.55 -27.68 6.35
CA GLN A 127 -18.50 -28.39 7.07
C GLN A 127 -17.76 -27.49 8.07
N TRP A 128 -17.40 -26.27 7.64
CA TRP A 128 -16.70 -25.31 8.49
C TRP A 128 -17.52 -24.92 9.72
N VAL A 129 -18.84 -24.69 9.55
CA VAL A 129 -19.76 -24.36 10.64
C VAL A 129 -19.94 -25.55 11.58
N THR A 130 -20.08 -26.78 11.07
CA THR A 130 -20.13 -27.98 11.93
C THR A 130 -18.86 -28.15 12.76
N GLU A 131 -17.68 -27.93 12.17
CA GLU A 131 -16.43 -27.97 12.93
C GLU A 131 -16.32 -26.79 13.91
N TYR A 132 -16.83 -25.61 13.56
CA TYR A 132 -16.91 -24.48 14.49
C TYR A 132 -17.78 -24.82 15.71
N GLU A 133 -18.94 -25.43 15.49
CA GLU A 133 -19.84 -25.85 16.57
C GLU A 133 -19.16 -26.88 17.47
N ARG A 134 -18.41 -27.83 16.89
CA ARG A 134 -17.65 -28.83 17.65
C ARG A 134 -16.51 -28.22 18.47
N LEU A 135 -15.77 -27.26 17.92
CA LEU A 135 -14.56 -26.67 18.54
C LEU A 135 -14.87 -25.56 19.56
N TYR A 136 -15.79 -24.65 19.24
CA TYR A 136 -16.01 -23.43 20.03
C TYR A 136 -17.32 -23.48 20.83
N TYR A 137 -18.43 -23.91 20.21
CA TYR A 137 -19.72 -24.05 20.89
C TYR A 137 -19.78 -25.29 21.81
N GLN A 138 -19.11 -26.38 21.41
CA GLN A 138 -18.98 -27.64 22.14
C GLN A 138 -20.33 -28.31 22.49
N TYR A 139 -21.41 -27.91 21.80
CA TYR A 139 -22.79 -28.39 22.03
C TYR A 139 -23.28 -28.19 23.47
N GLN A 140 -22.78 -27.15 24.14
CA GLN A 140 -23.16 -26.82 25.51
C GLN A 140 -24.07 -25.60 25.54
N GLY A 141 -25.21 -25.70 26.24
CA GLY A 141 -26.19 -24.61 26.34
C GLY A 141 -25.61 -23.31 26.90
N GLU A 142 -24.64 -23.39 27.81
CA GLU A 142 -23.97 -22.22 28.40
C GLU A 142 -23.12 -21.43 27.38
N ARG A 143 -22.68 -22.08 26.30
CA ARG A 143 -21.83 -21.49 25.26
C ARG A 143 -22.63 -21.01 24.04
N LEU A 144 -23.96 -20.94 24.14
CA LEU A 144 -24.86 -20.55 23.05
C LEU A 144 -24.51 -19.18 22.44
N CYS A 145 -23.85 -18.30 23.21
CA CYS A 145 -23.40 -17.00 22.72
C CYS A 145 -22.32 -17.09 21.62
N ALA A 146 -21.69 -18.25 21.41
CA ALA A 146 -20.78 -18.55 20.30
C ALA A 146 -21.53 -18.77 18.96
N CYS A 147 -22.80 -19.17 18.98
CA CYS A 147 -23.62 -19.35 17.78
C CYS A 147 -24.14 -18.00 17.27
N THR A 148 -23.25 -17.21 16.68
CA THR A 148 -23.55 -15.83 16.28
C THR A 148 -24.20 -15.74 14.89
N LEU A 149 -24.90 -14.64 14.64
CA LEU A 149 -25.50 -14.35 13.33
C LEU A 149 -24.47 -14.39 12.17
N PRO A 150 -23.25 -13.84 12.29
CA PRO A 150 -22.22 -13.97 11.26
C PRO A 150 -21.87 -15.42 10.93
N VAL A 151 -21.81 -16.32 11.93
CA VAL A 151 -21.51 -17.75 11.71
C VAL A 151 -22.63 -18.39 10.90
N HIS A 152 -23.88 -18.14 11.26
CA HIS A 152 -25.03 -18.62 10.50
C HIS A 152 -25.07 -18.06 9.07
N ALA A 153 -24.70 -16.79 8.90
CA ALA A 153 -24.70 -16.12 7.59
C ALA A 153 -23.76 -16.80 6.58
N LEU A 154 -22.70 -17.50 7.02
CA LEU A 154 -21.81 -18.26 6.14
C LEU A 154 -22.56 -19.34 5.33
N LEU A 155 -23.60 -19.94 5.91
CA LEU A 155 -24.40 -20.99 5.24
C LEU A 155 -25.21 -20.46 4.04
N HIS A 156 -25.43 -19.15 3.97
CA HIS A 156 -26.21 -18.52 2.89
C HIS A 156 -25.34 -18.00 1.75
N ILE A 157 -24.01 -17.97 1.89
CA ILE A 157 -23.11 -17.38 0.89
C ILE A 157 -23.27 -18.04 -0.47
N ALA A 158 -23.33 -19.37 -0.55
CA ALA A 158 -23.47 -20.06 -1.83
C ALA A 158 -24.80 -19.72 -2.51
N LYS A 159 -25.89 -19.66 -1.75
CA LYS A 159 -27.22 -19.26 -2.26
C LYS A 159 -27.21 -17.82 -2.75
N ASP A 160 -26.56 -16.91 -2.03
CA ASP A 160 -26.39 -15.51 -2.43
C ASP A 160 -25.59 -15.41 -3.73
N ILE A 161 -24.53 -16.21 -3.89
CA ILE A 161 -23.74 -16.25 -5.13
C ILE A 161 -24.58 -16.76 -6.31
N ARG A 162 -25.42 -17.78 -6.12
CA ARG A 162 -26.34 -18.25 -7.19
C ARG A 162 -27.36 -17.18 -7.59
N ALA A 163 -27.83 -16.38 -6.62
CA ALA A 163 -28.86 -15.38 -6.86
C ALA A 163 -28.32 -14.06 -7.45
N ALA A 164 -27.16 -13.59 -6.98
CA ALA A 164 -26.62 -12.27 -7.30
C ALA A 164 -25.33 -12.32 -8.14
N GLY A 165 -24.81 -13.51 -8.44
CA GLY A 165 -23.52 -13.72 -9.09
C GLY A 165 -22.34 -13.72 -8.10
N PRO A 166 -21.09 -13.72 -8.59
CA PRO A 166 -19.91 -13.72 -7.73
C PRO A 166 -19.87 -12.55 -6.73
N VAL A 167 -19.18 -12.74 -5.59
CA VAL A 167 -19.19 -11.78 -4.46
C VAL A 167 -18.76 -10.36 -4.87
N TRP A 168 -17.83 -10.23 -5.81
CA TRP A 168 -17.37 -8.92 -6.30
C TRP A 168 -18.46 -8.10 -7.00
N CYS A 169 -19.56 -8.72 -7.43
CA CYS A 169 -20.70 -8.04 -8.07
C CYS A 169 -21.55 -7.24 -7.07
N TYR A 170 -21.62 -7.69 -5.81
CA TYR A 170 -22.55 -7.13 -4.82
C TYR A 170 -21.91 -6.79 -3.46
N TRP A 171 -20.59 -6.92 -3.33
CA TRP A 171 -19.89 -6.50 -2.12
C TRP A 171 -20.00 -4.99 -1.84
N ALA A 172 -19.99 -4.63 -0.56
CA ALA A 172 -20.16 -3.24 -0.14
C ALA A 172 -18.92 -2.34 -0.34
N PHE A 173 -17.75 -2.89 -0.72
CA PHE A 173 -16.49 -2.13 -0.80
C PHE A 173 -16.59 -0.93 -1.75
N VAL A 174 -17.24 -1.11 -2.90
CA VAL A 174 -17.43 -0.04 -3.88
C VAL A 174 -18.35 1.04 -3.29
N MET A 175 -19.43 0.64 -2.62
CA MET A 175 -20.38 1.56 -2.02
C MET A 175 -19.76 2.33 -0.84
N GLU A 176 -19.00 1.68 0.02
CA GLU A 176 -18.30 2.35 1.13
C GLU A 176 -17.26 3.35 0.64
N ARG A 177 -16.49 2.99 -0.40
CA ARG A 177 -15.53 3.90 -1.05
C ARG A 177 -16.25 5.11 -1.65
N PHE A 178 -17.38 4.88 -2.28
CA PHE A 178 -18.24 5.94 -2.83
C PHE A 178 -18.76 6.86 -1.71
N CYS A 179 -19.32 6.31 -0.63
CA CYS A 179 -19.76 7.07 0.53
C CYS A 179 -18.62 7.89 1.16
N GLY A 180 -17.43 7.30 1.30
CA GLY A 180 -16.24 8.03 1.78
C GLY A 180 -15.82 9.19 0.87
N SER A 181 -16.03 9.09 -0.44
CA SER A 181 -15.83 10.20 -1.38
C SER A 181 -16.88 11.31 -1.22
N LEU A 182 -18.14 10.93 -0.95
CA LEU A 182 -19.23 11.87 -0.72
C LEU A 182 -19.07 12.63 0.60
N LEU A 183 -18.62 11.96 1.67
CA LEU A 183 -18.39 12.63 2.96
C LEU A 183 -17.34 13.74 2.86
N ARG A 184 -16.26 13.51 2.09
CA ARG A 184 -15.21 14.52 1.82
C ARG A 184 -15.69 15.72 1.02
N THR A 185 -16.84 15.60 0.35
CA THR A 185 -17.45 16.67 -0.45
C THR A 185 -18.20 17.68 0.41
N VAL A 186 -18.64 17.31 1.61
CA VAL A 186 -19.45 18.18 2.47
C VAL A 186 -18.58 19.31 3.04
N LYS A 187 -18.50 20.42 2.31
CA LYS A 187 -17.76 21.63 2.72
C LYS A 187 -18.57 22.56 3.63
N ASN A 188 -19.90 22.50 3.58
CA ASN A 188 -20.80 23.32 4.38
C ASN A 188 -21.56 22.48 5.40
N ARG A 189 -21.32 22.73 6.70
CA ARG A 189 -21.98 22.02 7.81
C ARG A 189 -23.41 22.49 8.08
N LYS A 190 -23.82 23.67 7.60
CA LYS A 190 -25.17 24.21 7.78
C LYS A 190 -26.19 23.58 6.82
N TYR A 191 -25.77 23.26 5.60
CA TYR A 191 -26.62 22.66 4.56
C TYR A 191 -25.93 21.48 3.86
N PRO A 192 -25.64 20.39 4.61
CA PRO A 192 -24.83 19.29 4.11
C PRO A 192 -25.47 18.57 2.91
N PHE A 193 -26.79 18.33 2.96
CA PHE A 193 -27.51 17.63 1.89
C PHE A 193 -27.52 18.42 0.58
N THR A 194 -27.69 19.74 0.65
CA THR A 194 -27.66 20.62 -0.53
C THR A 194 -26.27 20.62 -1.16
N SER A 195 -25.20 20.73 -0.37
CA SER A 195 -23.83 20.65 -0.88
C SER A 195 -23.53 19.30 -1.53
N LEU A 196 -24.01 18.20 -0.92
CA LEU A 196 -23.83 16.86 -1.47
C LEU A 196 -24.60 16.70 -2.79
N ALA A 197 -25.86 17.11 -2.85
CA ALA A 197 -26.69 17.03 -4.05
C ALA A 197 -26.08 17.84 -5.21
N HIS A 198 -25.61 19.06 -4.94
CA HIS A 198 -24.92 19.86 -5.95
C HIS A 198 -23.68 19.15 -6.47
N ARG A 199 -22.81 18.62 -5.61
CA ARG A 199 -21.61 17.93 -6.10
C ARG A 199 -21.94 16.70 -6.92
N VAL A 200 -22.87 15.86 -6.47
CA VAL A 200 -23.25 14.64 -7.20
C VAL A 200 -23.76 15.02 -8.60
N ARG A 201 -24.61 16.04 -8.68
CA ARG A 201 -25.08 16.60 -9.95
C ARG A 201 -23.92 17.12 -10.80
N ASP A 202 -23.00 17.89 -10.23
CA ASP A 202 -21.88 18.48 -10.96
C ASP A 202 -20.93 17.40 -11.49
N ILE A 203 -20.68 16.32 -10.72
CA ILE A 203 -19.90 15.15 -11.17
C ILE A 203 -20.63 14.44 -12.32
N ALA A 204 -21.92 14.19 -12.18
CA ALA A 204 -22.71 13.52 -13.21
C ALA A 204 -22.76 14.34 -14.52
N GLN A 205 -22.98 15.65 -14.43
CA GLN A 205 -22.98 16.56 -15.57
C GLN A 205 -21.60 16.59 -16.25
N LEU A 206 -20.52 16.68 -15.47
CA LEU A 206 -19.16 16.65 -16.01
C LEU A 206 -18.86 15.34 -16.72
N ASN A 207 -19.27 14.20 -16.16
CA ASN A 207 -19.11 12.89 -16.79
C ASN A 207 -19.92 12.78 -18.09
N GLN A 208 -21.15 13.30 -18.12
CA GLN A 208 -21.97 13.32 -19.33
C GLN A 208 -21.32 14.16 -20.44
N ILE A 209 -20.76 15.33 -20.10
CA ILE A 209 -20.04 16.19 -21.05
C ILE A 209 -18.79 15.47 -21.57
N LYS A 210 -18.01 14.83 -20.69
CA LYS A 210 -16.84 14.02 -21.08
C LYS A 210 -17.21 12.95 -22.09
N LEU A 211 -18.30 12.23 -21.87
CA LEU A 211 -18.75 11.14 -22.75
C LEU A 211 -19.32 11.64 -24.09
N LEU A 212 -20.23 12.61 -24.07
CA LEU A 212 -20.90 13.10 -25.28
C LEU A 212 -19.92 13.75 -26.27
N TYR A 213 -18.91 14.44 -25.75
CA TYR A 213 -17.98 15.22 -26.57
C TYR A 213 -16.57 14.63 -26.64
N GLY A 214 -16.35 13.43 -26.06
CA GLY A 214 -15.02 12.81 -26.02
C GLY A 214 -13.97 13.63 -25.27
N LEU A 215 -14.38 14.42 -24.27
CA LEU A 215 -13.52 15.37 -23.55
C LEU A 215 -12.85 14.78 -22.30
N SER A 216 -12.80 13.45 -22.19
CA SER A 216 -12.28 12.74 -21.00
C SER A 216 -10.87 13.20 -20.64
N ASP A 217 -9.98 13.30 -21.62
CA ASP A 217 -8.59 13.76 -21.42
C ASP A 217 -8.55 15.25 -21.12
N MET A 218 -9.21 16.08 -21.94
CA MET A 218 -9.20 17.54 -21.77
C MET A 218 -9.71 17.98 -20.38
N LEU A 219 -10.73 17.30 -19.86
CA LEU A 219 -11.35 17.57 -18.56
C LEU A 219 -10.81 16.66 -17.45
N ASN A 220 -9.69 15.98 -17.69
CA ASN A 220 -8.95 15.28 -16.65
C ASN A 220 -8.13 16.32 -15.86
N LEU A 221 -8.56 16.59 -14.64
CA LEU A 221 -7.90 17.53 -13.72
C LEU A 221 -7.08 16.80 -12.66
N SER A 222 -6.76 15.52 -12.87
CA SER A 222 -5.83 14.82 -11.99
C SER A 222 -4.46 15.47 -12.08
N ASP A 223 -3.76 15.51 -10.95
CA ASP A 223 -2.37 15.98 -10.89
C ASP A 223 -1.51 15.21 -11.91
N ASP A 224 -1.76 13.90 -12.06
CA ASP A 224 -1.16 13.03 -13.07
C ASP A 224 -1.29 13.55 -14.51
N HIS A 225 -2.49 13.99 -14.88
CA HIS A 225 -2.73 14.48 -16.23
C HIS A 225 -2.15 15.88 -16.43
N LEU A 226 -2.23 16.74 -15.41
CA LEU A 226 -1.61 18.06 -15.43
C LEU A 226 -0.09 17.97 -15.53
N ASP A 227 0.53 17.06 -14.77
CA ASP A 227 1.96 16.78 -14.80
C ASP A 227 2.38 16.23 -16.17
N ASN A 228 1.64 15.28 -16.76
CA ASN A 228 1.94 14.77 -18.10
C ASN A 228 1.80 15.82 -19.22
N ARG A 229 0.91 16.80 -19.05
CA ARG A 229 0.62 17.82 -20.06
C ARG A 229 1.51 19.06 -19.95
N SER A 230 1.89 19.44 -18.73
CA SER A 230 2.64 20.68 -18.44
C SER A 230 4.05 20.44 -17.88
N GLY A 231 4.37 19.20 -17.54
CA GLY A 231 5.70 18.80 -17.10
C GLY A 231 6.71 18.83 -18.22
N PHE A 232 7.96 19.03 -17.83
CA PHE A 232 9.10 19.16 -18.72
C PHE A 232 9.60 17.77 -19.10
N LYS A 233 9.57 17.49 -20.41
CA LYS A 233 10.13 16.28 -21.00
C LYS A 233 11.50 16.62 -21.58
N PHE A 234 12.47 15.77 -21.28
CA PHE A 234 13.83 15.92 -21.80
C PHE A 234 14.08 14.83 -22.86
N PRO A 235 14.63 15.15 -24.04
CA PRO A 235 14.91 14.15 -25.08
C PRO A 235 15.78 12.97 -24.60
N GLU A 236 16.66 13.23 -23.64
CA GLU A 236 17.55 12.23 -23.02
C GLU A 236 16.83 11.31 -22.01
N TYR A 237 15.60 11.66 -21.63
CA TYR A 237 14.78 10.99 -20.62
C TYR A 237 13.33 10.83 -21.11
N PRO A 238 13.07 10.02 -22.15
CA PRO A 238 11.77 9.96 -22.82
C PRO A 238 10.63 9.47 -21.92
N ASN A 239 10.96 8.63 -20.93
CA ASN A 239 10.00 8.03 -20.01
C ASN A 239 9.83 8.84 -18.71
N ILE A 240 10.36 10.07 -18.65
CA ILE A 240 10.41 10.84 -17.41
C ILE A 240 9.88 12.24 -17.64
N VAL A 241 8.99 12.66 -16.75
CA VAL A 241 8.35 13.97 -16.77
C VAL A 241 8.71 14.69 -15.47
N MET A 242 9.37 15.84 -15.60
CA MET A 242 9.73 16.67 -14.45
C MET A 242 8.68 17.75 -14.24
N SER A 243 8.12 17.84 -13.04
CA SER A 243 7.03 18.77 -12.73
C SER A 243 7.41 19.78 -11.66
N PRO A 244 6.78 20.97 -11.64
CA PRO A 244 6.91 21.92 -10.55
C PRO A 244 6.57 21.30 -9.19
N PRO A 245 7.08 21.87 -8.08
CA PRO A 245 7.80 23.15 -8.00
C PRO A 245 9.25 23.09 -8.50
N GLN A 246 9.76 24.22 -9.01
CA GLN A 246 11.14 24.36 -9.46
C GLN A 246 11.79 25.53 -8.72
N SER A 247 13.05 25.38 -8.33
CA SER A 247 13.82 26.49 -7.80
C SER A 247 15.29 26.41 -8.22
N THR A 248 16.06 27.40 -7.82
CA THR A 248 17.49 27.45 -8.10
C THR A 248 18.25 27.45 -6.79
N LEU A 249 19.20 26.55 -6.63
CA LEU A 249 19.95 26.34 -5.39
C LEU A 249 21.45 26.26 -5.68
N VAL A 250 22.25 26.76 -4.74
CA VAL A 250 23.69 26.46 -4.71
C VAL A 250 23.88 25.18 -3.89
N LEU A 251 24.41 24.14 -4.53
CA LEU A 251 24.59 22.83 -3.90
C LEU A 251 25.71 22.86 -2.86
N ASP A 252 25.57 22.06 -1.81
CA ASP A 252 26.61 21.90 -0.79
C ASP A 252 27.89 21.28 -1.36
N ASN A 253 29.04 21.70 -0.84
CA ASN A 253 30.37 21.26 -1.30
C ASN A 253 30.55 19.74 -1.30
N SER A 254 29.85 18.99 -0.43
CA SER A 254 29.90 17.53 -0.39
C SER A 254 29.18 16.91 -1.60
N VAL A 255 27.99 17.42 -1.93
CA VAL A 255 27.16 17.01 -3.07
C VAL A 255 27.83 17.41 -4.38
N GLN A 256 28.39 18.62 -4.46
CA GLN A 256 29.13 19.09 -5.63
C GLN A 256 30.27 18.12 -6.01
N LYS A 257 31.07 17.67 -5.04
CA LYS A 257 32.16 16.71 -5.28
C LYS A 257 31.66 15.39 -5.85
N LYS A 258 30.50 14.89 -5.40
CA LYS A 258 29.91 13.64 -5.88
C LYS A 258 29.42 13.76 -7.32
N ILE A 259 28.73 14.85 -7.64
CA ILE A 259 28.29 15.14 -9.01
C ILE A 259 29.49 15.31 -9.94
N VAL A 260 30.53 16.04 -9.52
CA VAL A 260 31.77 16.22 -10.31
C VAL A 260 32.45 14.88 -10.58
N THR A 261 32.50 14.00 -9.58
CA THR A 261 33.07 12.65 -9.73
C THR A 261 32.28 11.84 -10.78
N TYR A 262 30.95 11.86 -10.69
CA TYR A 262 30.07 11.17 -11.64
C TYR A 262 30.25 11.70 -13.08
N LEU A 263 30.26 13.03 -13.25
CA LEU A 263 30.44 13.69 -14.54
C LEU A 263 31.82 13.39 -15.18
N THR A 264 32.87 13.33 -14.36
CA THR A 264 34.22 13.01 -14.82
C THR A 264 34.32 11.55 -15.27
N GLN A 265 33.66 10.63 -14.55
CA GLN A 265 33.71 9.19 -14.83
C GLN A 265 32.84 8.78 -16.02
N ASN A 266 31.60 9.27 -16.08
CA ASN A 266 30.60 8.78 -17.05
C ASN A 266 30.47 9.65 -18.31
N HIS A 267 30.87 10.93 -18.24
CA HIS A 267 30.79 11.86 -19.38
C HIS A 267 32.17 12.37 -19.86
N SER A 268 33.26 11.77 -19.36
CA SER A 268 34.65 12.07 -19.77
C SER A 268 35.01 13.57 -19.74
N LEU A 269 34.42 14.33 -18.81
CA LEU A 269 34.69 15.74 -18.62
C LEU A 269 35.98 15.98 -17.84
N ALA A 270 36.70 17.07 -18.14
CA ALA A 270 37.79 17.52 -17.29
C ALA A 270 37.27 17.96 -15.90
N PRO A 271 37.96 17.64 -14.79
CA PRO A 271 37.50 17.96 -13.44
C PRO A 271 37.27 19.47 -13.19
N SER A 272 38.04 20.33 -13.84
CA SER A 272 37.87 21.79 -13.79
C SER A 272 36.55 22.23 -14.43
N THR A 273 36.23 21.72 -15.61
CA THR A 273 35.00 22.01 -16.35
C THR A 273 33.77 21.50 -15.61
N ALA A 274 33.84 20.30 -15.03
CA ALA A 274 32.75 19.74 -14.23
C ALA A 274 32.49 20.58 -12.95
N LYS A 275 33.56 21.07 -12.30
CA LYS A 275 33.43 21.93 -11.12
C LYS A 275 32.81 23.29 -11.44
N ASP A 276 33.18 23.90 -12.57
CA ASP A 276 32.58 25.16 -13.04
C ASP A 276 31.09 25.01 -13.42
N LEU A 277 30.68 23.82 -13.84
CA LEU A 277 29.28 23.52 -14.16
C LEU A 277 28.39 23.46 -12.91
N VAL A 278 28.90 22.78 -11.87
CA VAL A 278 28.15 22.47 -10.64
C VAL A 278 28.24 23.59 -9.60
N SER A 279 29.27 24.45 -9.69
CA SER A 279 29.43 25.62 -8.80
C SER A 279 28.54 26.80 -9.15
N LYS A 280 27.84 26.75 -10.29
CA LYS A 280 26.79 27.71 -10.64
C LYS A 280 25.49 27.36 -9.92
N HIS A 281 24.61 28.34 -9.85
CA HIS A 281 23.22 28.17 -9.44
C HIS A 281 22.57 27.04 -10.27
N VAL A 282 22.23 25.92 -9.62
CA VAL A 282 21.68 24.75 -10.32
C VAL A 282 20.18 24.71 -10.18
N ARG A 283 19.51 24.31 -11.26
CA ARG A 283 18.06 24.17 -11.30
C ARG A 283 17.67 22.86 -10.61
N ILE A 284 16.75 22.97 -9.65
CA ILE A 284 16.20 21.84 -8.92
C ILE A 284 14.71 21.67 -9.14
N TRP A 285 14.27 20.41 -9.17
CA TRP A 285 12.88 20.02 -9.36
C TRP A 285 12.30 19.34 -8.13
N GLY A 286 11.03 19.62 -7.86
CA GLY A 286 10.27 19.10 -6.73
C GLY A 286 9.52 17.80 -7.01
N LYS A 287 9.27 17.48 -8.29
CA LYS A 287 8.56 16.26 -8.69
C LYS A 287 9.20 15.63 -9.92
N LEU A 288 9.31 14.31 -9.89
CA LEU A 288 9.66 13.46 -11.00
C LEU A 288 8.55 12.44 -11.20
N ARG A 289 8.11 12.21 -12.43
CA ARG A 289 7.13 11.18 -12.77
C ARG A 289 7.69 10.25 -13.83
N ILE A 290 7.46 8.95 -13.66
CA ILE A 290 7.73 7.94 -14.69
C ILE A 290 6.48 7.87 -15.61
N ALA A 291 6.67 7.99 -16.92
CA ALA A 291 5.61 8.01 -17.93
C ALA A 291 4.83 6.67 -18.00
N ASP A 292 3.81 6.62 -18.86
CA ASP A 292 3.00 5.41 -19.14
C ASP A 292 2.28 4.79 -17.93
N GLY A 293 1.85 5.64 -16.99
CA GLY A 293 1.16 5.18 -15.78
C GLY A 293 2.09 4.82 -14.62
N GLY A 294 3.38 5.13 -14.75
CA GLY A 294 4.36 5.01 -13.67
C GLY A 294 4.13 5.97 -12.50
N ASP A 295 4.87 5.71 -11.41
CA ASP A 295 4.76 6.41 -10.15
C ASP A 295 5.31 7.86 -10.19
N THR A 296 4.78 8.71 -9.31
CA THR A 296 5.29 10.06 -9.04
C THR A 296 6.18 10.05 -7.79
N VAL A 297 7.34 10.69 -7.87
CA VAL A 297 8.34 10.83 -6.82
C VAL A 297 8.48 12.30 -6.45
N HIS A 298 8.33 12.60 -5.15
CA HIS A 298 8.49 13.96 -4.63
C HIS A 298 9.86 14.16 -3.98
N SER A 299 10.42 15.36 -4.17
CA SER A 299 11.60 15.83 -3.48
C SER A 299 11.22 16.47 -2.14
N SER A 300 12.00 16.21 -1.08
CA SER A 300 11.74 16.76 0.25
C SER A 300 12.05 18.25 0.36
N LEU A 301 13.12 18.74 -0.29
CA LEU A 301 13.60 20.11 -0.13
C LEU A 301 12.66 21.16 -0.74
N VAL A 302 12.12 20.86 -1.93
CA VAL A 302 11.25 21.82 -2.63
C VAL A 302 9.82 21.77 -2.08
N SER A 303 9.37 20.60 -1.61
CA SER A 303 8.06 20.43 -0.97
C SER A 303 8.00 21.12 0.41
N ALA A 304 9.09 21.08 1.20
CA ALA A 304 9.15 21.72 2.52
C ALA A 304 8.97 23.25 2.50
N ARG A 305 9.29 23.94 1.38
CA ARG A 305 9.06 25.39 1.25
C ARG A 305 7.58 25.77 1.11
N TYR A 306 6.71 24.83 0.74
CA TYR A 306 5.25 25.02 0.75
C TYR A 306 4.60 24.73 2.11
N ASP A 307 5.33 24.07 3.03
CA ASP A 307 4.81 23.52 4.29
C ASP A 307 5.05 24.38 5.54
N ALA A 308 5.47 25.65 5.39
CA ALA A 308 5.77 26.55 6.52
C ALA A 308 4.57 26.86 7.47
N LEU A 309 3.40 26.26 7.25
CA LEU A 309 2.19 26.36 8.09
C LEU A 309 1.80 25.04 8.78
N SER A 310 2.53 23.94 8.57
CA SER A 310 2.19 22.64 9.17
C SER A 310 3.07 22.33 10.38
N ARG A 311 2.43 21.94 11.50
CA ARG A 311 3.10 21.66 12.78
C ARG A 311 3.94 20.39 12.68
N ASP A 312 5.21 20.55 13.03
CA ASP A 312 6.24 19.53 13.07
C ASP A 312 5.92 18.39 14.05
N ARG A 313 5.95 17.16 13.55
CA ARG A 313 5.91 15.89 14.30
C ARG A 313 6.76 14.87 13.54
N THR A 314 8.08 15.02 13.59
CA THR A 314 9.02 14.04 13.01
C THR A 314 9.69 13.17 14.08
N ALA A 315 9.41 11.87 14.04
CA ALA A 315 10.40 10.83 14.30
C ALA A 315 10.28 9.84 13.13
N VAL A 316 11.40 9.40 12.58
CA VAL A 316 11.53 8.51 11.40
C VAL A 316 11.46 9.22 10.03
N LYS A 317 12.59 9.81 9.61
CA LYS A 317 12.89 10.11 8.19
C LYS A 317 13.61 8.89 7.59
N ARG A 318 12.98 8.19 6.64
CA ARG A 318 13.61 7.11 5.85
C ARG A 318 13.82 7.64 4.43
N THR A 319 15.07 7.56 3.95
CA THR A 319 15.61 7.94 2.63
C THR A 319 14.69 8.81 1.76
N ALA A 320 14.77 10.12 1.95
CA ALA A 320 14.13 11.07 1.05
C ALA A 320 15.10 11.46 -0.08
N ILE A 321 14.61 11.44 -1.32
CA ILE A 321 15.28 12.16 -2.40
C ILE A 321 15.17 13.63 -2.03
N ASP A 322 16.33 14.24 -1.80
CA ASP A 322 16.33 15.59 -1.29
C ASP A 322 15.90 16.56 -2.39
N HIS A 323 16.49 16.44 -3.58
CA HIS A 323 16.11 17.17 -4.77
C HIS A 323 16.65 16.51 -6.06
N PHE A 324 16.01 16.81 -7.19
CA PHE A 324 16.50 16.44 -8.52
C PHE A 324 17.23 17.64 -9.13
N VAL A 325 18.42 17.42 -9.67
CA VAL A 325 19.33 18.44 -10.18
C VAL A 325 19.41 18.34 -11.69
N GLU A 326 19.10 19.42 -12.40
CA GLU A 326 19.27 19.54 -13.85
C GLU A 326 20.60 20.20 -14.19
N LEU A 327 21.43 19.51 -14.99
CA LEU A 327 22.74 19.98 -15.44
C LEU A 327 22.79 19.94 -16.97
N SER A 328 23.38 20.96 -17.60
CA SER A 328 23.61 20.95 -19.05
C SER A 328 25.08 20.66 -19.32
N VAL A 329 25.37 19.49 -19.90
CA VAL A 329 26.72 19.00 -20.21
C VAL A 329 26.85 18.83 -21.72
N ASN A 330 27.75 19.58 -22.37
CA ASN A 330 28.02 19.48 -23.81
C ASN A 330 26.74 19.51 -24.68
N SER A 331 25.83 20.42 -24.37
CA SER A 331 24.51 20.56 -25.02
C SER A 331 23.53 19.40 -24.83
N ARG A 332 23.80 18.50 -23.87
CA ARG A 332 22.86 17.48 -23.39
C ARG A 332 22.40 17.79 -21.97
N THR A 333 21.16 17.45 -21.65
CA THR A 333 20.66 17.57 -20.27
C THR A 333 20.94 16.28 -19.50
N VAL A 334 21.49 16.42 -18.29
CA VAL A 334 21.70 15.33 -17.32
C VAL A 334 20.90 15.65 -16.07
N ILE A 335 20.05 14.73 -15.64
CA ILE A 335 19.23 14.88 -14.43
C ILE A 335 19.73 13.91 -13.38
N MET A 336 20.13 14.43 -12.22
CA MET A 336 20.66 13.65 -11.11
C MET A 336 19.69 13.70 -9.93
N ALA A 337 19.35 12.55 -9.36
CA ALA A 337 18.66 12.47 -8.08
C ALA A 337 19.68 12.48 -6.94
N ILE A 338 19.52 13.42 -6.00
CA ILE A 338 20.40 13.56 -4.83
C ILE A 338 19.75 12.93 -3.60
N PHE A 339 20.52 12.09 -2.92
CA PHE A 339 20.12 11.40 -1.70
C PHE A 339 20.95 11.93 -0.54
N GLU A 340 20.27 12.39 0.51
CA GLU A 340 20.93 12.82 1.75
C GLU A 340 21.20 11.64 2.70
N PRO A 341 22.31 11.69 3.46
CA PRO A 341 22.63 10.68 4.44
C PRO A 341 21.63 10.70 5.59
N PHE A 342 21.24 9.52 6.06
CA PHE A 342 20.38 9.37 7.24
C PHE A 342 20.89 8.24 8.14
N ARG A 343 20.69 8.39 9.45
CA ARG A 343 20.99 7.34 10.43
C ARG A 343 19.72 6.54 10.69
N ILE A 344 19.78 5.25 10.41
CA ILE A 344 18.79 4.29 10.90
C ILE A 344 19.18 3.98 12.35
N THR A 345 18.34 4.37 13.31
CA THR A 345 18.49 3.96 14.72
C THR A 345 17.97 2.52 14.88
N ALA A 346 18.66 1.72 15.70
CA ALA A 346 18.50 0.26 15.76
C ALA A 346 17.10 -0.26 16.17
N GLU A 347 16.24 0.59 16.74
CA GLU A 347 14.84 0.23 17.05
C GLU A 347 13.96 0.09 15.78
N ASP A 348 14.47 0.50 14.62
CA ASP A 348 13.80 0.50 13.32
C ASP A 348 14.43 -0.46 12.28
N ALA A 349 15.32 -1.35 12.72
CA ALA A 349 16.06 -2.28 11.86
C ALA A 349 15.15 -3.41 11.34
N LEU A 350 14.38 -3.12 10.29
CA LEU A 350 13.91 -4.16 9.37
C LEU A 350 15.15 -4.86 8.80
N ASP A 351 15.30 -6.18 8.93
CA ASP A 351 16.26 -6.95 8.12
C ASP A 351 15.83 -6.91 6.64
N HIS A 352 16.06 -5.77 6.00
CA HIS A 352 15.90 -5.53 4.58
C HIS A 352 17.30 -5.46 3.98
N PRO A 353 17.57 -5.98 2.77
CA PRO A 353 18.87 -5.81 2.12
C PRO A 353 19.33 -4.34 1.98
N TYR A 354 18.44 -3.35 2.22
CA TYR A 354 18.73 -1.93 2.20
C TYR A 354 18.98 -1.28 3.58
N THR A 355 18.72 -1.96 4.71
CA THR A 355 18.90 -1.36 6.06
C THR A 355 20.33 -1.43 6.57
N ASN A 356 21.16 -2.30 6.02
CA ASN A 356 22.59 -2.34 6.35
C ASN A 356 23.41 -1.27 5.62
N HIS A 357 22.80 -0.51 4.71
CA HIS A 357 23.45 0.63 4.08
C HIS A 357 23.19 1.89 4.90
N THR A 358 23.99 2.08 5.94
CA THR A 358 24.18 3.41 6.53
C THR A 358 24.84 4.29 5.46
N PHE A 359 24.05 5.11 4.78
CA PHE A 359 24.61 6.16 3.93
C PHE A 359 25.16 7.25 4.84
N LEU A 360 26.46 7.17 5.12
CA LEU A 360 27.19 8.15 5.94
C LEU A 360 27.53 9.44 5.17
N ALA A 361 27.30 9.46 3.85
CA ALA A 361 27.55 10.60 2.99
C ALA A 361 26.47 10.67 1.89
N PRO A 362 26.16 11.89 1.39
CA PRO A 362 25.24 12.05 0.27
C PRO A 362 25.78 11.37 -0.98
N PHE A 363 24.88 10.87 -1.82
CA PHE A 363 25.21 10.31 -3.11
C PHE A 363 24.24 10.80 -4.19
N ALA A 364 24.70 10.76 -5.44
CA ALA A 364 23.97 11.25 -6.60
C ALA A 364 23.90 10.12 -7.63
N ILE A 365 22.72 9.86 -8.18
CA ILE A 365 22.52 8.89 -9.27
C ILE A 365 21.83 9.58 -10.44
N ASP A 366 22.08 9.08 -11.65
CA ASP A 366 21.36 9.51 -12.83
C ASP A 366 19.92 9.00 -12.74
N VAL A 367 18.97 9.88 -13.05
CA VAL A 367 17.54 9.60 -13.06
C VAL A 367 17.14 8.48 -14.03
N ASN A 368 17.89 8.20 -15.11
CA ASN A 368 17.65 7.02 -15.96
C ASN A 368 17.95 5.68 -15.25
N SER A 369 18.63 5.72 -14.10
CA SER A 369 18.82 4.55 -13.25
C SER A 369 17.56 4.16 -12.49
N ILE A 370 16.56 5.03 -12.46
CA ILE A 370 15.35 4.87 -11.65
C ILE A 370 14.34 4.04 -12.45
N GLU A 371 14.22 2.75 -12.12
CA GLU A 371 13.32 1.84 -12.85
C GLU A 371 11.92 1.75 -12.21
N CYS A 372 11.82 1.75 -10.88
CA CYS A 372 10.54 1.71 -10.17
C CYS A 372 10.63 2.27 -8.74
N VAL A 373 9.48 2.61 -8.14
CA VAL A 373 9.36 2.97 -6.74
C VAL A 373 8.98 1.73 -5.92
N VAL A 374 9.87 1.28 -5.03
CA VAL A 374 9.71 0.00 -4.32
C VAL A 374 8.94 0.17 -2.99
N ALA A 375 8.89 1.38 -2.43
CA ALA A 375 8.10 1.68 -1.23
C ALA A 375 7.71 3.16 -1.14
N ARG A 376 6.52 3.43 -0.60
CA ARG A 376 6.01 4.78 -0.27
C ARG A 376 5.89 4.95 1.24
N ILE A 377 6.50 6.01 1.78
CA ILE A 377 6.32 6.40 3.18
C ILE A 377 5.27 7.51 3.22
N TYR A 378 4.11 7.22 3.80
CA TYR A 378 3.03 8.20 3.94
C TYR A 378 3.22 9.01 5.22
N HIS A 379 3.61 10.28 5.07
CA HIS A 379 3.39 11.31 6.10
C HIS A 379 2.28 12.24 5.59
N GLN A 380 1.48 12.83 6.50
CA GLN A 380 0.29 13.61 6.14
C GLN A 380 0.62 14.69 5.09
N HIS A 381 0.30 14.38 3.83
CA HIS A 381 0.46 15.17 2.60
C HIS A 381 1.84 15.20 1.90
N ASN A 382 2.79 14.33 2.22
CA ASN A 382 4.00 14.16 1.41
C ASN A 382 4.34 12.68 1.17
N GLU A 383 4.45 12.29 -0.10
CA GLU A 383 4.84 10.94 -0.54
C GLU A 383 6.33 10.90 -0.86
N VAL A 384 7.11 10.12 -0.12
CA VAL A 384 8.52 9.86 -0.43
C VAL A 384 8.65 8.47 -1.05
N GLY A 385 9.20 8.40 -2.25
CA GLY A 385 9.45 7.16 -2.99
C GLY A 385 10.88 6.65 -2.81
N LEU A 386 11.02 5.39 -2.41
CA LEU A 386 12.29 4.65 -2.44
C LEU A 386 12.52 4.10 -3.84
N ILE A 387 13.71 4.34 -4.38
CA ILE A 387 14.11 3.95 -5.74
C ILE A 387 15.31 3.03 -5.66
N ASP A 388 15.26 1.91 -6.37
CA ASP A 388 16.37 0.97 -6.47
C ASP A 388 16.87 0.84 -7.92
N ARG A 389 18.19 0.62 -8.05
CA ARG A 389 18.86 0.07 -9.23
C ARG A 389 20.01 -0.85 -8.81
N ALA A 390 19.71 -2.09 -8.42
CA ALA A 390 20.53 -3.26 -8.76
C ALA A 390 19.92 -4.54 -8.14
N GLN A 391 19.81 -5.60 -8.96
CA GLN A 391 19.63 -7.02 -8.58
C GLN A 391 18.22 -7.65 -8.65
N LEU A 392 17.21 -7.00 -9.25
CA LEU A 392 15.98 -7.74 -9.60
C LEU A 392 16.15 -8.70 -10.78
N MET A 393 17.22 -8.56 -11.58
CA MET A 393 17.51 -9.50 -12.68
C MET A 393 18.13 -10.83 -12.22
N ASP A 394 18.70 -10.90 -11.02
CA ASP A 394 19.29 -12.14 -10.47
C ASP A 394 18.31 -12.93 -9.59
N LEU A 395 17.13 -12.36 -9.30
CA LEU A 395 16.04 -13.06 -8.62
C LEU A 395 14.94 -13.27 -9.66
N GLY A 396 14.73 -14.53 -10.07
CA GLY A 396 13.78 -14.96 -11.11
C GLY A 396 12.29 -14.67 -10.87
N PHE A 397 11.95 -13.62 -10.10
CA PHE A 397 10.60 -13.13 -9.83
C PHE A 397 10.02 -12.27 -10.96
N ALA A 398 10.85 -11.78 -11.89
CA ALA A 398 10.44 -10.91 -13.00
C ALA A 398 10.33 -11.61 -14.37
N ARG A 399 10.21 -12.94 -14.42
CA ARG A 399 9.65 -13.61 -15.61
C ARG A 399 8.14 -13.67 -15.45
N GLY A 400 7.47 -12.67 -16.03
CA GLY A 400 6.08 -12.84 -16.44
C GLY A 400 5.95 -14.14 -17.24
N ILE A 401 4.84 -14.84 -17.01
CA ILE A 401 4.41 -16.01 -17.75
C ILE A 401 4.68 -15.77 -19.24
N ALA A 402 5.49 -16.63 -19.85
CA ALA A 402 5.56 -16.69 -21.30
C ALA A 402 4.17 -17.10 -21.79
N GLU A 403 3.55 -16.26 -22.61
CA GLU A 403 2.53 -16.75 -23.54
C GLU A 403 3.27 -17.70 -24.50
N GLU A 404 3.05 -19.00 -24.32
CA GLU A 404 3.37 -20.01 -25.33
C GLU A 404 2.06 -20.49 -25.97
N ASP A 405 2.03 -20.40 -27.29
CA ASP A 405 1.14 -21.13 -28.19
C ASP A 405 1.29 -22.66 -28.06
#